data_AF-A0A4Q4WBI4-F1
#
_entry.id   AF-A0A4Q4WBI4-F1
#
_cell.length_a   1.000
_cell.length_b   1.000
_cell.length_c   1.000
_cell.angle_alpha   90.00
_cell.angle_beta   90.00
_cell.angle_gamma   90.00
#
_symmetry.space_group_name_H-M   'P 1'
#
loop_
_entity.id
_entity.type
_entity.pdbx_description
1 polymer ?
#
loop_
_entity_poly.entity_id
_entity_poly.type
_entity_poly.pdbx_seq_one_letter_code
_entity_poly.pdbx_strand_id
1 'polypeptide(L)'
;MAGWRDALARGAGYHAEQRVIVPGLGERLLVVTTAPVRVDGEVVGHVGAMEDITVRARAEQASRVLTKILDSTTDFGAQSDIQGNA
;
A
#
# COMPACT_ATOMS: atom_id res chain seq x y z
N MET A 1 -12.17 -13.50 2.86
CA MET A 1 -11.54 -12.29 3.42
C MET A 1 -12.60 -11.51 4.18
N ALA A 2 -12.41 -11.32 5.48
CA ALA A 2 -13.33 -10.55 6.31
C ALA A 2 -13.13 -9.05 6.03
N GLY A 3 -14.17 -8.36 5.56
CA GLY A 3 -14.13 -6.91 5.38
C GLY A 3 -14.20 -6.15 6.71
N TRP A 4 -14.00 -4.84 6.67
CA TRP A 4 -14.04 -3.94 7.84
C TRP A 4 -15.24 -4.19 8.78
N ARG A 5 -16.46 -4.33 8.23
CA ARG A 5 -17.67 -4.60 9.03
C ARG A 5 -17.61 -5.89 9.84
N ASP A 6 -16.99 -6.91 9.28
CA ASP A 6 -16.87 -8.24 9.89
C ASP A 6 -15.81 -8.24 10.99
N ALA A 7 -14.74 -7.46 10.83
CA ALA A 7 -13.75 -7.20 11.87
C ALA A 7 -14.36 -6.43 13.05
N LEU A 8 -15.16 -5.39 12.78
CA LEU A 8 -15.92 -4.65 13.79
C LEU A 8 -16.87 -5.55 14.57
N ALA A 9 -17.68 -6.37 13.88
CA ALA A 9 -18.66 -7.25 14.52
C ALA A 9 -18.02 -8.27 15.48
N ARG A 10 -16.77 -8.68 15.19
CA ARG A 10 -16.02 -9.61 16.04
C ARG A 10 -15.11 -8.92 17.06
N GLY A 11 -15.05 -7.59 17.07
CA GLY A 11 -14.09 -6.87 17.90
C GLY A 11 -12.65 -7.30 17.61
N ALA A 12 -12.32 -7.46 16.33
CA ALA A 12 -11.03 -7.91 15.85
C ALA A 12 -10.30 -6.78 15.11
N GLY A 13 -8.96 -6.86 15.08
CA GLY A 13 -8.17 -5.95 14.26
C GLY A 13 -8.45 -6.12 12.77
N TYR A 14 -8.19 -5.07 12.00
CA TYR A 14 -8.35 -5.06 10.55
C TYR A 14 -7.10 -4.49 9.90
N HIS A 15 -6.58 -5.18 8.88
CA HIS A 15 -5.47 -4.73 8.06
C HIS A 15 -5.80 -4.96 6.59
N ALA A 16 -5.77 -3.92 5.77
CA ALA A 16 -6.00 -4.04 4.34
C ALA A 16 -5.43 -2.86 3.55
N GLU A 17 -5.07 -3.14 2.30
CA GLU A 17 -4.92 -2.14 1.25
C GLU A 17 -6.26 -1.90 0.56
N GLN A 18 -6.66 -0.64 0.43
CA GLN A 18 -7.92 -0.27 -0.21
C GLN A 18 -7.76 0.94 -1.11
N ARG A 19 -8.39 0.87 -2.28
CA ARG A 19 -8.55 2.03 -3.16
C ARG A 19 -9.78 2.81 -2.73
N VAL A 20 -9.59 4.09 -2.47
CA VAL A 20 -10.66 5.01 -2.05
C VAL A 20 -10.68 6.23 -2.95
N ILE A 21 -11.87 6.77 -3.19
CA ILE A 21 -12.03 8.05 -3.88
C ILE A 21 -12.15 9.14 -2.83
N VAL A 22 -11.16 10.03 -2.78
CA VAL A 22 -11.15 11.17 -1.87
C VAL A 22 -11.63 12.42 -2.63
N PRO A 23 -12.68 13.11 -2.16
CA PRO A 23 -13.16 14.34 -2.80
C PRO A 23 -12.03 15.36 -2.97
N GLY A 24 -11.89 15.93 -4.17
CA GLY A 24 -10.85 16.90 -4.51
C GLY A 24 -9.45 16.32 -4.74
N LEU A 25 -9.19 15.07 -4.34
CA LEU A 25 -7.89 14.42 -4.49
C LEU A 25 -7.91 13.26 -5.50
N GLY A 26 -9.07 12.64 -5.74
CA GLY A 26 -9.24 11.51 -6.65
C GLY A 26 -8.90 10.17 -6.00
N GLU A 27 -8.55 9.17 -6.80
CA GLU A 27 -8.23 7.83 -6.29
C GLU A 27 -6.94 7.83 -5.47
N ARG A 28 -6.98 7.19 -4.31
CA ARG A 28 -5.84 6.92 -3.43
C ARG A 28 -5.81 5.46 -3.02
N LEU A 29 -4.59 4.93 -2.88
CA LEU A 29 -4.34 3.63 -2.29
C LEU A 29 -3.93 3.83 -0.83
N LEU A 30 -4.77 3.36 0.08
CA LEU A 30 -4.52 3.45 1.52
C LEU A 30 -4.21 2.09 2.10
N VAL A 31 -3.19 2.02 2.95
CA VAL A 31 -3.02 0.93 3.91
C VAL A 31 -3.73 1.33 5.18
N VAL A 32 -4.70 0.52 5.62
CA VAL A 32 -5.46 0.75 6.85
C VAL A 32 -5.13 -0.34 7.84
N THR A 33 -4.75 0.05 9.06
CA THR A 33 -4.53 -0.86 10.19
C THR A 33 -5.33 -0.37 11.38
N THR A 34 -6.13 -1.24 11.98
CA THR A 34 -6.95 -0.91 13.15
C THR A 34 -6.92 -2.03 14.19
N ALA A 35 -7.15 -1.65 15.44
CA ALA A 35 -7.34 -2.55 16.57
C ALA A 35 -8.53 -2.09 17.43
N PRO A 36 -9.27 -3.02 18.05
CA PRO A 36 -10.32 -2.68 19.00
C PRO A 36 -9.73 -2.06 20.27
N VAL A 37 -10.42 -1.08 20.84
CA VAL A 37 -10.16 -0.54 22.17
C VAL A 37 -11.09 -1.24 23.14
N ARG A 38 -10.54 -1.81 24.22
CA ARG A 38 -11.31 -2.54 25.23
C ARG A 38 -11.24 -1.85 26.59
N VAL A 39 -12.39 -1.75 27.25
CA VAL A 39 -12.53 -1.32 28.65
C VAL A 39 -13.35 -2.41 29.34
N ASP A 40 -12.83 -2.96 30.44
CA ASP A 40 -13.47 -4.04 31.20
C ASP A 40 -13.90 -5.25 30.36
N GLY A 41 -13.13 -5.56 29.31
CA GLY A 41 -13.39 -6.69 28.39
C GLY A 41 -14.32 -6.35 27.22
N GLU A 42 -15.06 -5.24 27.30
CA GLU A 42 -15.99 -4.79 26.25
C GLU A 42 -15.29 -3.91 25.20
N VAL A 43 -15.69 -4.05 23.94
CA VAL A 43 -15.17 -3.20 22.85
C VAL A 43 -15.91 -1.87 22.88
N VAL A 44 -15.20 -0.80 23.23
CA VAL A 44 -15.75 0.57 23.30
C VAL A 44 -15.46 1.38 22.03
N GLY A 45 -14.61 0.87 21.14
CA GLY A 45 -14.27 1.54 19.90
C GLY A 45 -13.14 0.85 19.14
N HIS A 46 -12.66 1.49 18.08
CA HIS A 46 -11.50 1.06 17.31
C HIS A 46 -10.56 2.24 17.12
N VAL A 47 -9.26 1.97 17.21
CA VAL A 47 -8.19 2.91 16.91
C VAL A 47 -7.39 2.37 15.73
N GLY A 48 -6.88 3.26 14.88
CA GLY A 48 -6.10 2.83 13.74
C GLY A 48 -5.38 3.95 13.02
N ALA A 49 -4.53 3.54 12.09
CA ALA A 49 -3.78 4.41 11.21
C ALA A 49 -4.16 4.13 9.75
N MET A 50 -4.11 5.18 8.94
CA MET A 50 -4.29 5.11 7.49
C MET A 50 -3.07 5.78 6.85
N GLU A 51 -2.34 5.04 6.03
CA GLU A 51 -1.20 5.54 5.28
C GLU A 51 -1.59 5.65 3.80
N ASP A 52 -1.41 6.82 3.21
CA ASP A 52 -1.55 7.00 1.76
C ASP A 52 -0.25 6.57 1.06
N ILE A 53 -0.31 5.43 0.39
CA ILE A 53 0.82 4.82 -0.29
C ILE A 53 0.78 5.05 -1.81
N THR A 54 -0.12 5.92 -2.28
CA THR A 54 -0.34 6.14 -3.72
C THR A 54 0.93 6.51 -4.47
N VAL A 55 1.74 7.41 -3.88
CA VAL A 55 2.99 7.86 -4.50
C VAL A 55 4.02 6.73 -4.55
N ARG A 56 4.21 6.02 -3.43
CA ARG A 56 5.15 4.90 -3.33
C ARG A 56 4.79 3.78 -4.30
N ALA A 57 3.52 3.35 -4.29
CA ALA A 57 3.04 2.28 -5.16
C ALA A 57 3.20 2.61 -6.66
N ARG A 58 2.98 3.88 -7.06
CA ARG A 58 3.21 4.31 -8.45
C ARG A 58 4.68 4.28 -8.83
N ALA A 59 5.57 4.72 -7.94
CA ALA A 59 7.01 4.68 -8.19
C ALA A 59 7.52 3.22 -8.34
N GLU A 60 7.07 2.32 -7.46
CA GLU A 60 7.40 0.90 -7.54
C GLU A 60 6.86 0.25 -8.82
N GLN A 61 5.62 0.57 -9.20
CA GLN A 61 5.03 0.06 -10.44
C GLN A 61 5.79 0.55 -11.67
N ALA A 62 6.18 1.83 -11.71
CA ALA A 62 6.97 2.37 -12.82
C ALA A 62 8.33 1.66 -12.95
N SER A 63 9.03 1.44 -11.83
CA SER A 63 10.29 0.69 -11.82
C SER A 63 10.12 -0.74 -12.34
N ARG A 64 9.10 -1.48 -11.86
CA ARG A 64 8.81 -2.84 -12.33
C ARG A 64 8.50 -2.90 -13.82
N VAL A 65 7.77 -1.92 -14.35
CA VAL A 65 7.45 -1.83 -15.77
C VAL A 65 8.72 -1.61 -16.60
N LEU A 66 9.62 -0.72 -16.16
CA LEU A 66 10.90 -0.48 -16.83
C LEU A 66 11.78 -1.75 -16.87
N THR A 67 11.92 -2.44 -15.74
CA THR A 67 12.64 -3.73 -15.69
C THR A 67 12.05 -4.74 -16.66
N LYS A 68 10.72 -4.89 -16.69
CA LYS A 68 10.06 -5.85 -17.57
C LYS A 68 10.25 -5.52 -19.07
N ILE A 69 10.28 -4.24 -19.44
CA ILE A 69 10.54 -3.82 -20.82
C ILE A 69 11.97 -4.18 -21.23
N LEU A 70 12.94 -3.91 -20.36
CA LEU A 70 14.35 -4.27 -20.56
C LEU A 70 14.55 -5.79 -20.64
N ASP A 71 13.89 -6.57 -19.80
CA ASP A 71 13.98 -8.03 -19.84
C ASP A 71 13.37 -8.64 -21.12
N SER A 72 12.35 -7.98 -21.70
CA SER A 72 11.63 -8.48 -22.89
C SER A 72 12.28 -8.11 -24.23
N THR A 73 13.30 -7.24 -24.22
CA THR A 73 14.04 -6.81 -25.40
C THR A 73 15.50 -7.19 -25.16
N THR A 74 16.04 -8.18 -25.87
CA THR A 74 17.48 -8.53 -25.81
C THR A 74 18.32 -7.39 -26.39
N ASP A 75 18.43 -6.29 -25.67
CA ASP A 75 19.30 -5.16 -25.98
C ASP A 75 20.31 -4.99 -24.85
N PHE A 76 21.60 -5.02 -25.20
CA PHE A 76 22.69 -4.88 -24.26
C PHE A 76 22.79 -3.43 -23.79
N GLY A 77 22.34 -3.17 -22.56
CA GLY A 77 22.52 -1.88 -21.88
C GLY A 77 23.67 -1.94 -20.89
N ALA A 78 24.71 -1.13 -21.07
CA ALA A 78 25.76 -0.92 -20.07
C ALA A 78 25.53 0.42 -19.38
N GLN A 79 25.50 0.42 -18.04
CA GLN A 79 25.53 1.63 -17.23
C GLN A 79 26.89 1.71 -16.55
N SER A 80 27.61 2.81 -16.77
CA SER A 80 28.82 3.13 -16.00
C SER A 80 28.57 4.36 -15.13
N ASP A 81 29.29 4.46 -14.03
CA ASP A 81 29.39 5.72 -13.31
C ASP A 81 30.13 6.79 -14.14
N ILE A 82 30.20 8.03 -13.64
CA ILE A 82 30.91 9.13 -14.33
C ILE A 82 32.42 8.90 -14.46
N GLN A 83 32.96 7.93 -13.73
CA GLN A 83 34.38 7.55 -13.73
C GLN A 83 34.64 6.33 -14.62
N GLY A 84 33.62 5.80 -15.30
CA GLY A 84 33.75 4.71 -16.26
C GLY A 84 33.81 3.32 -15.64
N ASN A 85 33.46 3.17 -14.37
CA ASN A 85 33.33 1.84 -13.77
C ASN A 85 31.95 1.27 -14.10
N ALA A 86 31.95 0.04 -14.62
CA ALA A 86 30.76 -0.78 -14.85
C ALA A 86 30.38 -1.56 -13.57
#